data_AF-A0A3A9T9H4-F1
#
_entry.id   AF-A0A3A9T9H4-F1
#
_cell.length_a   1.000
_cell.length_b   1.000
_cell.length_c   1.000
_cell.angle_alpha   90.00
_cell.angle_beta   90.00
_cell.angle_gamma   90.00
#
_symmetry.space_group_name_H-M   'P 1'
#
loop_
_entity.id
_entity.type
_entity.pdbx_description
1 polymer ?
#
loop_
_entity_poly.entity_id
_entity_poly.type
_entity_poly.pdbx_seq_one_letter_code
_entity_poly.pdbx_strand_id
1 'polypeptide(L)'
;MANLSLLVFPLAIFVLVFWGAKIAPKGEFSAKYLERDQMMTMRTFACFSIILHHLTQRITNYGSIGKGPITLYNHIGFLFTAIFFFSSGYGLLYSYLNKKNYLDGFLRKRLSAVLVPFILVNIVTILVNRIAYKKGVHDNFLLTLKQVLGIELLDGNGWFIVEIIVFYVLFTALFSIFKNKDVSLTLLILCVFAVIAFSFFRGHDYDDYKETYFMGEWWFNSTITFVYGLLYARFKDKIEAFFKKHYSELLISFFFLTFITTYLGIAFNYMFGYYHEMLPTYRTDALITLIAQSINCLVFVTFLLLINLKIAVGNGALEYFGKLQLMIFLVHGYFVRIVFDHTKIGHFKWYLLVFICSYAVSAVLGLLSYLIRKKLTDLLCAIDIKKFGGKTITYILAAALVGAMIFFAGKAIAISRYYDQEMKVLRSCSEGDVVYFGRFDTNGSRLGRERLEWIVLQNDGKRVCLLTKQGIASGYLNQKYEEVSWEGSDLRQRLNSEEFTKIFNEKELARIIERKGEVLSLLSADEAARYFATDHDRELSITDIAEAGGCNVNVLSKANNWDNKGYRSSWWWLKGDFGKKAITSPIVTVDGQISMTERYVNKPGGAIRPVIWVDISN
;
A
#
# COMPACT_ATOMS: atom_id res chain seq x y z
N MET A 1 -19.05 18.74 -13.26
CA MET A 1 -20.29 18.23 -12.62
C MET A 1 -20.47 16.70 -12.66
N ALA A 2 -19.84 15.96 -13.57
CA ALA A 2 -20.10 14.52 -13.78
C ALA A 2 -19.86 13.55 -12.59
N ASN A 3 -19.17 13.96 -11.52
CA ASN A 3 -18.86 13.09 -10.38
C ASN A 3 -19.62 13.44 -9.08
N LEU A 4 -20.39 14.53 -9.05
CA LEU A 4 -21.24 14.88 -7.89
C LEU A 4 -22.34 13.84 -7.67
N SER A 5 -22.82 13.21 -8.73
CA SER A 5 -23.80 12.11 -8.67
C SER A 5 -23.29 10.89 -7.86
N LEU A 6 -21.98 10.71 -7.74
CA LEU A 6 -21.40 9.64 -6.92
C LEU A 6 -21.61 9.84 -5.41
N LEU A 7 -21.99 11.05 -4.96
CA LEU A 7 -22.33 11.30 -3.56
C LEU A 7 -23.65 10.66 -3.13
N VAL A 8 -24.48 10.19 -4.07
CA VAL A 8 -25.67 9.39 -3.76
C VAL A 8 -25.31 8.14 -2.98
N PHE A 9 -24.17 7.49 -3.25
CA PHE A 9 -23.80 6.26 -2.56
C PHE A 9 -23.48 6.45 -1.06
N PRO A 10 -22.55 7.33 -0.65
CA PRO A 10 -22.32 7.59 0.77
C PRO A 10 -23.55 8.18 1.46
N LEU A 11 -24.36 9.01 0.77
CA LEU A 11 -25.62 9.51 1.32
C LEU A 11 -26.64 8.39 1.55
N ALA A 12 -26.77 7.44 0.62
CA ALA A 12 -27.66 6.28 0.75
C ALA A 12 -27.22 5.38 1.92
N ILE A 13 -25.91 5.16 2.10
CA ILE A 13 -25.37 4.44 3.26
C ILE A 13 -25.71 5.18 4.55
N PHE A 14 -25.52 6.51 4.60
CA PHE A 14 -25.86 7.32 5.77
C PHE A 14 -27.35 7.22 6.12
N VAL A 15 -28.22 7.42 5.14
CA VAL A 15 -29.68 7.26 5.31
C VAL A 15 -30.00 5.85 5.80
N LEU A 16 -29.44 4.82 5.19
CA LEU A 16 -29.67 3.43 5.60
C LEU A 16 -29.28 3.21 7.06
N VAL A 17 -28.11 3.66 7.49
CA VAL A 17 -27.60 3.51 8.87
C VAL A 17 -28.48 4.20 9.90
N PHE A 18 -28.90 5.44 9.62
CA PHE A 18 -29.70 6.24 10.55
C PHE A 18 -31.21 6.08 10.37
N TRP A 19 -31.65 5.27 9.40
CA TRP A 19 -33.07 4.97 9.21
C TRP A 19 -33.65 4.25 10.42
N GLY A 20 -34.60 4.90 11.10
CA GLY A 20 -35.21 4.40 12.33
C GLY A 20 -34.30 4.53 13.57
N ALA A 21 -33.26 5.36 13.52
CA ALA A 21 -32.40 5.62 14.67
C ALA A 21 -33.19 6.23 15.83
N LYS A 22 -32.87 5.82 17.06
CA LYS A 22 -33.49 6.31 18.28
C LYS A 22 -32.46 7.04 19.13
N ILE A 23 -32.78 8.28 19.49
CA ILE A 23 -31.94 9.10 20.38
C ILE A 23 -32.42 8.88 21.82
N ALA A 24 -31.50 8.57 22.72
CA ALA A 24 -31.83 8.40 24.14
C ALA A 24 -32.32 9.72 24.76
N PRO A 25 -33.29 9.70 25.70
CA PRO A 25 -33.79 10.89 26.38
C PRO A 25 -32.70 11.71 27.08
N LYS A 26 -32.97 12.99 27.37
CA LYS A 26 -32.02 13.84 28.11
C LYS A 26 -31.71 13.21 29.48
N GLY A 27 -30.42 13.14 29.83
CA GLY A 27 -29.95 12.48 31.06
C GLY A 27 -29.75 10.96 30.98
N GLU A 28 -30.25 10.31 29.93
CA GLU A 28 -30.15 8.86 29.76
C GLU A 28 -29.17 8.46 28.65
N PHE A 29 -28.75 7.20 28.63
CA PHE A 29 -27.89 6.63 27.58
C PHE A 29 -28.58 5.43 26.94
N SER A 30 -28.21 5.15 25.69
CA SER A 30 -28.78 4.06 24.90
C SER A 30 -28.50 2.70 25.55
N ALA A 31 -29.56 1.93 25.81
CA ALA A 31 -29.44 0.54 26.24
C ALA A 31 -28.84 -0.38 25.15
N LYS A 32 -28.78 0.08 23.89
CA LYS A 32 -28.15 -0.65 22.78
C LYS A 32 -26.64 -0.38 22.67
N TYR A 33 -26.05 0.42 23.56
CA TYR A 33 -24.63 0.73 23.51
C TYR A 33 -23.77 -0.55 23.62
N LEU A 34 -22.92 -0.78 22.61
CA LEU A 34 -22.07 -1.98 22.47
C LEU A 34 -22.80 -3.33 22.45
N GLU A 35 -24.14 -3.32 22.33
CA GLU A 35 -24.92 -4.53 22.14
C GLU A 35 -24.59 -5.17 20.78
N ARG A 36 -24.83 -6.48 20.69
CA ARG A 36 -24.45 -7.28 19.52
C ARG A 36 -24.99 -6.69 18.21
N ASP A 37 -26.24 -6.26 18.21
CA ASP A 37 -26.93 -5.77 17.00
C ASP A 37 -26.43 -4.38 16.59
N GLN A 38 -26.13 -3.52 17.56
CA GLN A 38 -25.52 -2.21 17.31
C GLN A 38 -24.11 -2.38 16.72
N MET A 39 -23.29 -3.25 17.30
CA MET A 39 -21.94 -3.54 16.81
C MET A 39 -21.95 -4.19 15.42
N MET A 40 -22.95 -5.03 15.13
CA MET A 40 -23.15 -5.58 13.80
C MET A 40 -23.52 -4.50 12.79
N THR A 41 -24.37 -3.56 13.18
CA THR A 41 -24.74 -2.41 12.34
C THR A 41 -23.51 -1.56 11.99
N MET A 42 -22.65 -1.26 12.97
CA MET A 42 -21.41 -0.50 12.73
C MET A 42 -20.45 -1.21 11.77
N ARG A 43 -20.30 -2.53 11.88
CA ARG A 43 -19.49 -3.31 10.92
C ARG A 43 -20.10 -3.37 9.52
N THR A 44 -21.43 -3.38 9.42
CA THR A 44 -22.13 -3.34 8.13
C THR A 44 -21.90 -2.00 7.44
N PHE A 45 -22.00 -0.90 8.18
CA PHE A 45 -21.62 0.44 7.72
C PHE A 45 -20.16 0.48 7.24
N ALA A 46 -19.24 -0.06 8.04
CA ALA A 46 -17.82 -0.14 7.70
C ALA A 46 -17.61 -0.95 6.41
N CYS A 47 -18.28 -2.09 6.26
CA CYS A 47 -18.21 -2.94 5.06
C CYS A 47 -18.60 -2.17 3.79
N PHE A 48 -19.75 -1.48 3.79
CA PHE A 48 -20.17 -0.69 2.63
C PHE A 48 -19.23 0.47 2.33
N SER A 49 -18.68 1.08 3.37
CA SER A 49 -17.74 2.19 3.23
C SER A 49 -16.38 1.74 2.68
N ILE A 50 -15.95 0.49 2.97
CA ILE A 50 -14.78 -0.13 2.36
C ILE A 50 -14.99 -0.40 0.87
N ILE A 51 -16.19 -0.86 0.46
CA ILE A 51 -16.51 -1.03 -0.98
C ILE A 51 -16.39 0.33 -1.69
N LEU A 52 -16.93 1.40 -1.11
CA LEU A 52 -16.78 2.75 -1.65
C LEU A 52 -15.33 3.20 -1.71
N HIS A 53 -14.53 2.89 -0.69
CA HIS A 53 -13.10 3.16 -0.68
C HIS A 53 -12.40 2.51 -1.89
N HIS A 54 -12.58 1.20 -2.11
CA HIS A 54 -11.94 0.50 -3.23
C HIS A 54 -12.44 0.96 -4.61
N LEU A 55 -13.74 1.20 -4.76
CA LEU A 55 -14.28 1.80 -5.98
C LEU A 55 -13.67 3.17 -6.27
N THR A 56 -13.55 4.00 -5.22
CA THR A 56 -12.97 5.34 -5.31
C THR A 56 -11.50 5.28 -5.67
N GLN A 57 -10.72 4.41 -5.03
CA GLN A 57 -9.30 4.17 -5.35
C GLN A 57 -9.09 3.91 -6.84
N ARG A 58 -9.94 3.10 -7.48
CA ARG A 58 -9.81 2.84 -8.92
C ARG A 58 -10.09 4.06 -9.77
N ILE A 59 -11.21 4.77 -9.54
CA ILE A 59 -11.56 5.94 -10.37
C ILE A 59 -10.65 7.14 -10.14
N THR A 60 -10.01 7.26 -8.97
CA THR A 60 -9.06 8.33 -8.65
C THR A 60 -7.62 7.96 -8.99
N ASN A 61 -7.36 6.78 -9.57
CA ASN A 61 -6.01 6.22 -9.73
C ASN A 61 -5.20 6.35 -8.43
N TYR A 62 -5.73 5.77 -7.35
CA TYR A 62 -5.16 5.79 -6.00
C TYR A 62 -4.90 7.19 -5.40
N GLY A 63 -5.51 8.23 -5.97
CA GLY A 63 -5.47 9.60 -5.47
C GLY A 63 -4.92 10.61 -6.48
N SER A 64 -4.27 10.15 -7.55
CA SER A 64 -3.66 11.01 -8.57
C SER A 64 -4.67 11.83 -9.37
N ILE A 65 -5.94 11.42 -9.41
CA ILE A 65 -7.02 12.10 -10.13
C ILE A 65 -8.13 12.49 -9.17
N GLY A 66 -8.31 13.80 -8.97
CA GLY A 66 -9.43 14.34 -8.20
C GLY A 66 -10.78 14.06 -8.87
N LYS A 67 -11.72 13.46 -8.14
CA LYS A 67 -13.12 13.20 -8.57
C LYS A 67 -14.14 14.00 -7.75
N GLY A 68 -13.74 15.10 -7.13
CA GLY A 68 -14.59 15.91 -6.25
C GLY A 68 -14.69 15.31 -4.84
N PRO A 69 -15.77 15.56 -4.08
CA PRO A 69 -15.81 15.18 -2.66
C PRO A 69 -15.74 13.66 -2.41
N ILE A 70 -16.13 12.83 -3.38
CA ILE A 70 -15.99 11.37 -3.27
C ILE A 70 -14.53 10.93 -3.12
N THR A 71 -13.57 11.72 -3.62
CA THR A 71 -12.11 11.47 -3.52
C THR A 71 -11.66 11.23 -2.08
N LEU A 72 -12.35 11.80 -1.08
CA LEU A 72 -12.05 11.54 0.33
C LEU A 72 -12.04 10.05 0.66
N TYR A 73 -12.93 9.25 0.05
CA TYR A 73 -12.99 7.80 0.26
C TYR A 73 -11.74 7.07 -0.20
N ASN A 74 -10.92 7.63 -1.09
CA ASN A 74 -9.60 7.08 -1.43
C ASN A 74 -8.68 6.99 -0.19
N HIS A 75 -8.83 7.94 0.74
CA HIS A 75 -7.88 8.13 1.83
C HIS A 75 -8.33 7.59 3.19
N ILE A 76 -9.63 7.34 3.39
CA ILE A 76 -10.18 7.02 4.72
C ILE A 76 -10.58 5.55 4.90
N GLY A 77 -10.21 4.66 3.96
CA GLY A 77 -10.53 3.23 4.02
C GLY A 77 -10.09 2.56 5.33
N PHE A 78 -8.88 2.90 5.80
CA PHE A 78 -8.29 2.37 7.03
C PHE A 78 -9.11 2.70 8.30
N LEU A 79 -9.87 3.81 8.31
CA LEU A 79 -10.77 4.15 9.42
C LEU A 79 -11.94 3.17 9.52
N PHE A 80 -12.46 2.69 8.39
CA PHE A 80 -13.53 1.68 8.40
C PHE A 80 -12.99 0.32 8.82
N THR A 81 -11.78 -0.03 8.42
CA THR A 81 -11.10 -1.24 8.90
C THR A 81 -10.85 -1.20 10.42
N ALA A 82 -10.57 -0.02 10.98
CA ALA A 82 -10.41 0.16 12.42
C ALA A 82 -11.68 -0.25 13.23
N ILE A 83 -12.88 -0.07 12.66
CA ILE A 83 -14.13 -0.54 13.28
C ILE A 83 -14.13 -2.06 13.43
N PHE A 84 -13.62 -2.80 12.45
CA PHE A 84 -13.53 -4.27 12.50
C PHE A 84 -12.52 -4.75 13.53
N PHE A 85 -11.35 -4.14 13.60
CA PHE A 85 -10.32 -4.47 14.58
C PHE A 85 -10.78 -4.17 16.01
N PHE A 86 -11.34 -2.98 16.27
CA PHE A 86 -11.94 -2.66 17.57
C PHE A 86 -13.02 -3.66 17.96
N SER A 87 -13.98 -3.91 17.06
CA SER A 87 -15.08 -4.86 17.32
C SER A 87 -14.58 -6.26 17.64
N SER A 88 -13.48 -6.68 17.00
CA SER A 88 -12.87 -7.98 17.20
C SER A 88 -12.15 -8.07 18.55
N GLY A 89 -11.31 -7.10 18.89
CA GLY A 89 -10.62 -7.04 20.19
C GLY A 89 -11.60 -6.96 21.35
N TYR A 90 -12.57 -6.03 21.28
CA TYR A 90 -13.62 -5.87 22.29
C TYR A 90 -14.42 -7.16 22.47
N GLY A 91 -14.98 -7.70 21.38
CA GLY A 91 -15.83 -8.89 21.44
C GLY A 91 -15.10 -10.14 21.94
N LEU A 92 -13.79 -10.24 21.69
CA LEU A 92 -12.94 -11.34 22.13
C LEU A 92 -12.77 -11.35 23.65
N LEU A 93 -12.25 -10.25 24.21
CA LEU A 93 -11.99 -10.16 25.64
C LEU A 93 -13.29 -10.04 26.44
N TYR A 94 -14.27 -9.26 25.97
CA TYR A 94 -15.56 -9.15 26.65
C TYR A 94 -16.25 -10.52 26.76
N SER A 95 -16.22 -11.34 25.71
CA SER A 95 -16.79 -12.69 25.77
C SER A 95 -16.01 -13.61 26.71
N TYR A 96 -14.69 -13.51 26.76
CA TYR A 96 -13.87 -14.30 27.69
C TYR A 96 -14.15 -13.95 29.16
N LEU A 97 -14.31 -12.65 29.46
CA LEU A 97 -14.58 -12.19 30.82
C LEU A 97 -15.99 -12.55 31.31
N ASN A 98 -16.97 -12.64 30.40
CA ASN A 98 -18.39 -12.79 30.77
C ASN A 98 -19.00 -14.17 30.47
N LYS A 99 -18.35 -15.03 29.65
CA LYS A 99 -18.87 -16.37 29.32
C LYS A 99 -18.02 -17.45 29.98
N LYS A 100 -18.69 -18.35 30.71
CA LYS A 100 -18.05 -19.56 31.26
C LYS A 100 -17.51 -20.44 30.14
N ASN A 101 -16.33 -21.01 30.34
CA ASN A 101 -15.67 -21.94 29.41
C ASN A 101 -15.55 -21.41 27.98
N TYR A 102 -15.32 -20.10 27.82
CA TYR A 102 -15.32 -19.44 26.51
C TYR A 102 -14.30 -20.02 25.52
N LEU A 103 -13.17 -20.55 26.01
CA LEU A 103 -12.12 -21.14 25.17
C LEU A 103 -12.52 -22.51 24.60
N ASP A 104 -13.56 -23.16 25.14
CA ASP A 104 -13.96 -24.51 24.73
C ASP A 104 -14.56 -24.51 23.32
N GLY A 105 -13.82 -25.13 22.40
CA GLY A 105 -14.15 -25.13 20.98
C GLY A 105 -14.08 -23.74 20.34
N PHE A 106 -13.39 -22.78 20.96
CA PHE A 106 -13.27 -21.41 20.48
C PHE A 106 -12.72 -21.35 19.05
N LEU A 107 -11.55 -21.95 18.81
CA LEU A 107 -10.92 -21.94 17.48
C LEU A 107 -11.82 -22.62 16.45
N ARG A 108 -12.43 -23.77 16.79
CA ARG A 108 -13.36 -24.46 15.88
C ARG A 108 -14.51 -23.55 15.45
N LYS A 109 -15.16 -22.87 16.40
CA LYS A 109 -16.32 -22.00 16.13
C LYS A 109 -15.92 -20.72 15.39
N ARG A 110 -14.81 -20.09 15.79
CA ARG A 110 -14.35 -18.81 15.24
C ARG A 110 -13.66 -18.97 13.89
N LEU A 111 -12.74 -19.92 13.77
CA LEU A 111 -12.04 -20.19 12.50
C LEU A 111 -13.02 -20.70 11.45
N SER A 112 -13.95 -21.61 11.76
CA SER A 112 -14.93 -22.05 10.75
C SER A 112 -15.85 -20.91 10.28
N ALA A 113 -16.19 -19.97 11.16
CA ALA A 113 -16.99 -18.81 10.79
C ALA A 113 -16.27 -17.83 9.85
N VAL A 114 -14.94 -17.90 9.76
CA VAL A 114 -14.10 -17.01 8.96
C VAL A 114 -13.52 -17.74 7.74
N LEU A 115 -12.87 -18.89 7.96
CA LEU A 115 -12.21 -19.71 6.93
C LEU A 115 -13.18 -20.33 5.95
N VAL A 116 -14.36 -20.80 6.37
CA VAL A 116 -15.31 -21.43 5.43
C VAL A 116 -15.80 -20.42 4.39
N PRO A 117 -16.28 -19.21 4.76
CA PRO A 117 -16.56 -18.16 3.79
C PRO A 117 -15.35 -17.84 2.89
N PHE A 118 -14.17 -17.67 3.48
CA PHE A 118 -12.95 -17.29 2.76
C PHE A 118 -12.53 -18.33 1.71
N ILE A 119 -12.40 -19.60 2.11
CA ILE A 119 -12.06 -20.71 1.21
C ILE A 119 -13.13 -20.87 0.12
N LEU A 120 -14.42 -20.74 0.47
CA LEU A 120 -15.50 -20.83 -0.51
C LEU A 120 -15.38 -19.76 -1.59
N VAL A 121 -15.12 -18.50 -1.21
CA VAL A 121 -14.91 -17.42 -2.18
C VAL A 121 -13.67 -17.69 -3.03
N ASN A 122 -12.55 -18.12 -2.44
CA ASN A 122 -11.34 -18.42 -3.19
C ASN A 122 -11.58 -19.52 -4.24
N ILE A 123 -12.26 -20.60 -3.87
CA ILE A 123 -12.62 -21.69 -4.80
C ILE A 123 -13.47 -21.14 -5.95
N VAL A 124 -14.53 -20.38 -5.65
CA VAL A 124 -15.41 -19.81 -6.67
C VAL A 124 -14.63 -18.88 -7.60
N THR A 125 -13.79 -18.00 -7.05
CA THR A 125 -12.95 -17.08 -7.82
C THR A 125 -12.00 -17.82 -8.76
N ILE A 126 -11.30 -18.85 -8.28
CA ILE A 126 -10.41 -19.68 -9.10
C ILE A 126 -11.18 -20.36 -10.23
N LEU A 127 -12.34 -20.95 -9.92
CA LEU A 127 -13.18 -21.63 -10.91
C LEU A 127 -13.65 -20.66 -12.00
N VAL A 128 -14.16 -19.49 -11.63
CA VAL A 128 -14.60 -18.48 -12.59
C VAL A 128 -13.43 -17.98 -13.43
N ASN A 129 -12.26 -17.72 -12.84
CA ASN A 129 -11.07 -17.27 -13.58
C ASN A 129 -10.61 -18.30 -14.62
N ARG A 130 -10.65 -19.59 -14.28
CA ARG A 130 -10.30 -20.67 -15.20
C ARG A 130 -11.33 -20.87 -16.31
N ILE A 131 -12.62 -20.91 -15.94
CA ILE A 131 -13.70 -21.24 -16.87
C ILE A 131 -14.03 -20.05 -17.78
N ALA A 132 -14.25 -18.87 -17.21
CA ALA A 132 -14.73 -17.70 -17.94
C ALA A 132 -13.60 -16.90 -18.61
N TYR A 133 -12.43 -16.80 -17.96
CA TYR A 133 -11.34 -15.93 -18.43
C TYR A 133 -10.11 -16.69 -18.94
N LYS A 134 -10.11 -18.04 -18.85
CA LYS A 134 -8.96 -18.90 -19.18
C LYS A 134 -7.65 -18.47 -18.48
N LYS A 135 -7.74 -17.76 -17.34
CA LYS A 135 -6.60 -17.36 -16.52
C LYS A 135 -6.25 -18.48 -15.53
N GLY A 136 -4.96 -18.73 -15.33
CA GLY A 136 -4.48 -19.75 -14.38
C GLY A 136 -4.82 -21.19 -14.78
N VAL A 137 -5.05 -21.44 -16.08
CA VAL A 137 -5.36 -22.78 -16.62
C VAL A 137 -4.12 -23.70 -16.56
N HIS A 138 -2.91 -23.12 -16.56
CA HIS A 138 -1.65 -23.85 -16.44
C HIS A 138 -1.08 -23.84 -15.01
N ASP A 139 -1.81 -23.31 -14.02
CA ASP A 139 -1.34 -23.29 -12.64
C ASP A 139 -1.22 -24.72 -12.11
N ASN A 140 -0.08 -25.03 -11.49
CA ASN A 140 0.10 -26.34 -10.90
C ASN A 140 -0.82 -26.54 -9.67
N PHE A 141 -1.02 -27.80 -9.29
CA PHE A 141 -1.88 -28.16 -8.16
C PHE A 141 -1.46 -27.48 -6.85
N LEU A 142 -0.15 -27.36 -6.61
CA LEU A 142 0.37 -26.76 -5.38
C LEU A 142 0.05 -25.27 -5.26
N LEU A 143 0.19 -24.51 -6.35
CA LEU A 143 -0.19 -23.10 -6.42
C LEU A 143 -1.69 -22.93 -6.19
N THR A 144 -2.49 -23.76 -6.87
CA THR A 144 -3.95 -23.79 -6.67
C THR A 144 -4.32 -24.03 -5.21
N LEU A 145 -3.66 -25.00 -4.57
CA LEU A 145 -3.90 -25.33 -3.17
C LEU A 145 -3.51 -24.18 -2.25
N LYS A 146 -2.37 -23.53 -2.49
CA LYS A 146 -1.94 -22.33 -1.75
C LYS A 146 -2.96 -21.20 -1.85
N GLN A 147 -3.49 -20.95 -3.05
CA GLN A 147 -4.51 -19.93 -3.29
C GLN A 147 -5.84 -20.24 -2.62
N VAL A 148 -6.31 -21.50 -2.69
CA VAL A 148 -7.53 -21.94 -2.00
C VAL A 148 -7.42 -21.74 -0.49
N LEU A 149 -6.28 -22.11 0.10
CA LEU A 149 -6.02 -21.96 1.52
C LEU A 149 -5.65 -20.52 1.93
N GLY A 150 -5.48 -19.63 0.95
CA GLY A 150 -5.06 -18.24 1.12
C GLY A 150 -3.60 -18.03 1.48
N ILE A 151 -2.78 -19.09 1.54
CA ILE A 151 -1.32 -19.01 1.76
C ILE A 151 -0.68 -18.06 0.74
N GLU A 152 -1.22 -18.05 -0.46
CA GLU A 152 -1.00 -17.03 -1.48
C GLU A 152 -2.34 -16.36 -1.74
N LEU A 153 -2.44 -15.04 -1.52
CA LEU A 153 -3.71 -14.34 -1.65
C LEU A 153 -4.08 -14.20 -3.14
N LEU A 154 -5.35 -14.44 -3.45
CA LEU A 154 -5.92 -14.23 -4.78
C LEU A 154 -6.20 -12.74 -5.05
N ASP A 155 -6.53 -12.01 -4.00
CA ASP A 155 -6.71 -10.57 -4.03
C ASP A 155 -6.31 -9.90 -2.72
N GLY A 156 -5.88 -8.65 -2.87
CA GLY A 156 -5.27 -7.88 -1.79
C GLY A 156 -6.27 -7.33 -0.81
N ASN A 157 -7.49 -7.89 -0.76
CA ASN A 157 -8.50 -7.57 0.25
C ASN A 157 -8.60 -8.69 1.30
N GLY A 158 -8.08 -9.89 1.00
CA GLY A 158 -8.09 -11.05 1.91
C GLY A 158 -7.16 -10.93 3.13
N TRP A 159 -6.25 -9.96 3.16
CA TRP A 159 -5.23 -9.80 4.22
C TRP A 159 -5.81 -9.73 5.63
N PHE A 160 -6.95 -9.04 5.81
CA PHE A 160 -7.59 -8.87 7.12
C PHE A 160 -7.99 -10.22 7.73
N ILE A 161 -8.35 -11.20 6.89
CA ILE A 161 -8.71 -12.55 7.32
C ILE A 161 -7.50 -13.28 7.89
N VAL A 162 -6.35 -13.14 7.24
CA VAL A 162 -5.10 -13.74 7.70
C VAL A 162 -4.74 -13.16 9.07
N GLU A 163 -4.75 -11.83 9.20
CA GLU A 163 -4.37 -11.16 10.44
C GLU A 163 -5.31 -11.51 11.62
N ILE A 164 -6.63 -11.55 11.38
CA ILE A 164 -7.56 -11.91 12.46
C ILE A 164 -7.42 -13.37 12.91
N ILE A 165 -7.06 -14.28 12.01
CA ILE A 165 -6.75 -15.68 12.35
C ILE A 165 -5.52 -15.72 13.25
N VAL A 166 -4.47 -14.95 12.93
CA VAL A 166 -3.28 -14.83 13.78
C VAL A 166 -3.66 -14.38 15.19
N PHE A 167 -4.48 -13.33 15.32
CA PHE A 167 -4.91 -12.84 16.64
C PHE A 167 -5.78 -13.84 17.40
N TYR A 168 -6.63 -14.61 16.72
CA TYR A 168 -7.43 -15.65 17.36
C TYR A 168 -6.57 -16.82 17.88
N VAL A 169 -5.55 -17.22 17.13
CA VAL A 169 -4.59 -18.25 17.55
C VAL A 169 -3.77 -17.76 18.73
N LEU A 170 -3.20 -16.55 18.66
CA LEU A 170 -2.43 -15.94 19.76
C LEU A 170 -3.28 -15.77 21.02
N PHE A 171 -4.49 -15.24 20.90
CA PHE A 171 -5.41 -15.11 22.03
C PHE A 171 -5.68 -16.46 22.69
N THR A 172 -6.05 -17.48 21.90
CA THR A 172 -6.35 -18.81 22.45
C THR A 172 -5.13 -19.42 23.12
N ALA A 173 -3.94 -19.31 22.51
CA ALA A 173 -2.70 -19.82 23.05
C ALA A 173 -2.41 -19.19 24.42
N LEU A 174 -2.33 -17.85 24.47
CA LEU A 174 -1.91 -17.11 25.66
C LEU A 174 -2.90 -17.31 26.81
N PHE A 175 -4.21 -17.18 26.55
CA PHE A 175 -5.24 -17.35 27.58
C PHE A 175 -5.46 -18.82 27.98
N SER A 176 -4.91 -19.79 27.24
CA SER A 176 -4.88 -21.21 27.64
C SER A 176 -3.63 -21.58 28.45
N ILE A 177 -2.49 -20.94 28.17
CA ILE A 177 -1.21 -21.18 28.85
C ILE A 177 -1.17 -20.47 30.20
N PHE A 178 -1.47 -19.18 30.20
CA PHE A 178 -1.35 -18.33 31.37
C PHE A 178 -2.68 -18.25 32.11
N LYS A 179 -2.69 -18.69 33.37
CA LYS A 179 -3.90 -18.61 34.23
C LYS A 179 -4.28 -17.18 34.57
N ASN A 180 -3.31 -16.26 34.59
CA ASN A 180 -3.55 -14.86 34.89
C ASN A 180 -4.00 -14.12 33.61
N LYS A 181 -5.24 -13.61 33.64
CA LYS A 181 -5.85 -12.88 32.52
C LYS A 181 -5.12 -11.59 32.16
N ASP A 182 -4.56 -10.88 33.14
CA ASP A 182 -3.85 -9.63 32.92
C ASP A 182 -2.48 -9.89 32.30
N VAL A 183 -1.78 -10.95 32.72
CA VAL A 183 -0.55 -11.42 32.05
C VAL A 183 -0.85 -11.83 30.61
N SER A 184 -1.90 -12.63 30.40
CA SER A 184 -2.32 -13.08 29.06
C SER A 184 -2.64 -11.89 28.14
N LEU A 185 -3.36 -10.89 28.68
CA LEU A 185 -3.70 -9.67 27.97
C LEU A 185 -2.46 -8.85 27.61
N THR A 186 -1.56 -8.62 28.56
CA THR A 186 -0.31 -7.89 28.32
C THR A 186 0.54 -8.56 27.25
N LEU A 187 0.72 -9.89 27.33
CA LEU A 187 1.46 -10.64 26.30
C LEU A 187 0.79 -10.56 24.94
N LEU A 188 -0.55 -10.62 24.87
CA LEU A 188 -1.26 -10.49 23.60
C LEU A 188 -1.06 -9.11 22.98
N ILE A 189 -1.11 -8.05 23.78
CA ILE A 189 -0.85 -6.68 23.34
C ILE A 189 0.57 -6.57 22.79
N LEU A 190 1.57 -7.12 23.50
CA LEU A 190 2.96 -7.16 23.03
C LEU A 190 3.09 -7.93 21.72
N CYS A 191 2.41 -9.06 21.55
CA CYS A 191 2.40 -9.79 20.29
C CYS A 191 1.75 -8.99 19.15
N VAL A 192 0.67 -8.25 19.39
CA VAL A 192 0.04 -7.40 18.37
C VAL A 192 0.98 -6.26 17.96
N PHE A 193 1.65 -5.61 18.92
CA PHE A 193 2.69 -4.63 18.60
C PHE A 193 3.87 -5.24 17.84
N ALA A 194 4.24 -6.49 18.16
CA ALA A 194 5.25 -7.22 17.39
C ALA A 194 4.79 -7.50 15.95
N VAL A 195 3.52 -7.81 15.70
CA VAL A 195 2.95 -7.95 14.35
C VAL A 195 2.94 -6.62 13.58
N ILE A 196 2.59 -5.51 14.24
CA ILE A 196 2.66 -4.17 13.66
C ILE A 196 4.10 -3.84 13.28
N ALA A 197 5.04 -4.00 14.22
CA ALA A 197 6.46 -3.73 13.97
C ALA A 197 7.01 -4.65 12.87
N PHE A 198 6.66 -5.93 12.89
CA PHE A 198 7.04 -6.90 11.88
C PHE A 198 6.59 -6.47 10.48
N SER A 199 5.31 -6.10 10.32
CA SER A 199 4.76 -5.67 9.04
C SER A 199 5.35 -4.32 8.60
N PHE A 200 5.57 -3.41 9.54
CA PHE A 200 6.22 -2.12 9.29
C PHE A 200 7.64 -2.28 8.74
N PHE A 201 8.47 -3.12 9.36
CA PHE A 201 9.86 -3.35 8.91
C PHE A 201 9.96 -4.17 7.63
N ARG A 202 8.88 -4.85 7.22
CA ARG A 202 8.83 -5.59 5.96
C ARG A 202 8.63 -4.68 4.74
N GLY A 203 8.07 -3.48 4.94
CA GLY A 203 7.79 -2.53 3.86
C GLY A 203 6.76 -3.07 2.85
N HIS A 204 6.67 -2.43 1.68
CA HIS A 204 5.82 -2.84 0.59
C HIS A 204 6.47 -3.95 -0.23
N ASP A 205 5.62 -4.78 -0.85
CA ASP A 205 6.10 -5.69 -1.88
C ASP A 205 6.45 -4.88 -3.15
N TYR A 206 7.62 -5.13 -3.73
CA TYR A 206 8.06 -4.48 -4.97
C TYR A 206 7.62 -5.25 -6.22
N ASP A 207 7.26 -6.53 -6.07
CA ASP A 207 6.66 -7.34 -7.12
C ASP A 207 5.13 -7.22 -7.03
N ASP A 208 4.51 -6.39 -7.89
CA ASP A 208 3.04 -6.18 -7.96
C ASP A 208 2.20 -7.48 -8.06
N TYR A 209 2.84 -8.61 -8.40
CA TYR A 209 2.18 -9.91 -8.56
C TYR A 209 2.15 -10.76 -7.29
N LYS A 210 2.93 -10.42 -6.25
CA LYS A 210 2.99 -11.19 -5.00
C LYS A 210 2.34 -10.41 -3.87
N GLU A 211 1.20 -10.90 -3.41
CA GLU A 211 0.55 -10.37 -2.21
C GLU A 211 1.15 -11.06 -0.98
N THR A 212 2.44 -10.84 -0.76
CA THR A 212 3.16 -11.46 0.34
C THR A 212 2.60 -10.98 1.68
N TYR A 213 2.37 -11.92 2.60
CA TYR A 213 1.84 -11.60 3.92
C TYR A 213 2.68 -10.54 4.65
N PHE A 214 1.98 -9.66 5.35
CA PHE A 214 2.55 -8.61 6.20
C PHE A 214 3.47 -7.64 5.44
N MET A 215 3.22 -7.41 4.15
CA MET A 215 3.87 -6.36 3.36
C MET A 215 2.83 -5.34 2.89
N GLY A 216 3.12 -4.07 3.12
CA GLY A 216 2.22 -2.94 2.87
C GLY A 216 1.55 -2.38 4.13
N GLU A 217 1.24 -1.09 4.10
CA GLU A 217 0.69 -0.30 5.20
C GLU A 217 -0.68 -0.79 5.68
N TRP A 218 -1.46 -1.38 4.78
CA TRP A 218 -2.80 -1.88 5.09
C TRP A 218 -2.78 -2.97 6.18
N TRP A 219 -1.67 -3.72 6.34
CA TRP A 219 -1.53 -4.76 7.37
C TRP A 219 -1.38 -4.24 8.80
N PHE A 220 -1.14 -2.94 9.00
CA PHE A 220 -0.80 -2.45 10.34
C PHE A 220 -1.35 -1.07 10.71
N ASN A 221 -1.75 -0.24 9.74
CA ASN A 221 -2.22 1.12 10.01
C ASN A 221 -3.49 1.22 10.86
N SER A 222 -4.37 0.21 10.84
CA SER A 222 -5.60 0.15 11.64
C SER A 222 -5.51 -0.79 12.84
N THR A 223 -4.47 -1.64 12.90
CA THR A 223 -4.35 -2.78 13.83
C THR A 223 -4.31 -2.36 15.29
N ILE A 224 -3.82 -1.14 15.59
CA ILE A 224 -3.82 -0.56 16.94
C ILE A 224 -5.20 -0.56 17.60
N THR A 225 -6.28 -0.47 16.81
CA THR A 225 -7.64 -0.46 17.34
C THR A 225 -8.09 -1.82 17.86
N PHE A 226 -7.43 -2.92 17.48
CA PHE A 226 -7.62 -4.22 18.13
C PHE A 226 -7.17 -4.18 19.59
N VAL A 227 -5.99 -3.59 19.85
CA VAL A 227 -5.50 -3.34 21.22
C VAL A 227 -6.46 -2.42 21.96
N TYR A 228 -6.93 -1.35 21.31
CA TYR A 228 -7.93 -0.46 21.90
C TYR A 228 -9.21 -1.21 22.31
N GLY A 229 -9.73 -2.09 21.46
CA GLY A 229 -10.88 -2.94 21.78
C GLY A 229 -10.65 -3.85 22.99
N LEU A 230 -9.47 -4.48 23.08
CA LEU A 230 -9.09 -5.30 24.25
C LEU A 230 -9.07 -4.45 25.54
N LEU A 231 -8.40 -3.30 25.52
CA LEU A 231 -8.32 -2.40 26.68
C LEU A 231 -9.69 -1.84 27.06
N TYR A 232 -10.51 -1.49 26.07
CA TYR A 232 -11.89 -1.06 26.27
C TYR A 232 -12.69 -2.13 27.01
N ALA A 233 -12.62 -3.39 26.57
CA ALA A 233 -13.30 -4.50 27.24
C ALA A 233 -12.77 -4.72 28.68
N ARG A 234 -11.47 -4.56 28.93
CA ARG A 234 -10.87 -4.75 30.26
C ARG A 234 -11.31 -3.68 31.26
N PHE A 235 -11.44 -2.44 30.81
CA PHE A 235 -11.73 -1.27 31.64
C PHE A 235 -13.10 -0.65 31.34
N LYS A 236 -14.02 -1.44 30.79
CA LYS A 236 -15.33 -1.01 30.28
C LYS A 236 -16.06 -0.09 31.26
N ASP A 237 -16.24 -0.52 32.50
CA ASP A 237 -17.04 0.24 33.47
C ASP A 237 -16.42 1.61 33.81
N LYS A 238 -15.09 1.68 33.90
CA LYS A 238 -14.36 2.94 34.16
C LYS A 238 -14.45 3.88 32.97
N ILE A 239 -14.23 3.36 31.75
CA ILE A 239 -14.29 4.16 30.52
C ILE A 239 -15.71 4.67 30.29
N GLU A 240 -16.72 3.82 30.46
CA GLU A 240 -18.12 4.22 30.31
C GLU A 240 -18.56 5.24 31.35
N ALA A 241 -18.14 5.09 32.61
CA ALA A 241 -18.41 6.10 33.63
C ALA A 241 -17.81 7.46 33.26
N PHE A 242 -16.57 7.47 32.75
CA PHE A 242 -15.92 8.68 32.27
C PHE A 242 -16.63 9.28 31.04
N PHE A 243 -16.95 8.47 30.03
CA PHE A 243 -17.66 8.92 28.83
C PHE A 243 -19.04 9.49 29.16
N LYS A 244 -19.78 8.86 30.06
CA LYS A 244 -21.10 9.34 30.49
C LYS A 244 -21.01 10.65 31.27
N LYS A 245 -20.02 10.78 32.15
CA LYS A 245 -19.79 11.99 32.95
C LYS A 245 -19.44 13.21 32.09
N HIS A 246 -18.59 13.04 31.07
CA HIS A 246 -18.07 14.12 30.23
C HIS A 246 -18.65 14.11 28.81
N TYR A 247 -19.83 13.53 28.62
CA TYR A 247 -20.35 13.17 27.30
C TYR A 247 -20.35 14.33 26.29
N SER A 248 -20.95 15.47 26.65
CA SER A 248 -21.10 16.60 25.72
C SER A 248 -19.75 17.20 25.30
N GLU A 249 -18.85 17.36 26.27
CA GLU A 249 -17.48 17.88 26.04
C GLU A 249 -16.72 16.92 25.12
N LEU A 250 -16.71 15.63 25.46
CA LEU A 250 -16.03 14.60 24.67
C LEU A 250 -16.62 14.49 23.26
N LEU A 251 -17.93 14.52 23.09
CA LEU A 251 -18.55 14.42 21.76
C LEU A 251 -18.12 15.58 20.86
N ILE A 252 -18.13 16.81 21.36
CA ILE A 252 -17.71 18.00 20.61
C ILE A 252 -16.21 17.94 20.32
N SER A 253 -15.39 17.63 21.32
CA SER A 253 -13.93 17.52 21.14
C SER A 253 -13.57 16.44 20.13
N PHE A 254 -14.14 15.24 20.24
CA PHE A 254 -13.85 14.13 19.33
C PHE A 254 -14.43 14.33 17.93
N PHE A 255 -15.52 15.11 17.77
CA PHE A 255 -15.99 15.56 16.46
C PHE A 255 -14.88 16.36 15.75
N PHE A 256 -14.40 17.45 16.36
CA PHE A 256 -13.36 18.29 15.76
C PHE A 256 -12.02 17.55 15.62
N LEU A 257 -11.61 16.77 16.62
CA LEU A 257 -10.40 15.96 16.55
C LEU A 257 -10.46 14.94 15.41
N THR A 258 -11.62 14.37 15.09
CA THR A 258 -11.76 13.44 13.97
C THR A 258 -11.41 14.14 12.65
N PHE A 259 -11.92 15.36 12.41
CA PHE A 259 -11.59 16.13 11.21
C PHE A 259 -10.12 16.53 11.18
N ILE A 260 -9.58 17.03 12.30
CA ILE A 260 -8.17 17.46 12.40
C ILE A 260 -7.23 16.27 12.17
N THR A 261 -7.42 15.17 12.87
CA THR A 261 -6.55 13.99 12.75
C THR A 261 -6.73 13.27 11.41
N THR A 262 -7.90 13.33 10.78
CA THR A 262 -8.08 12.88 9.40
C THR A 262 -7.32 13.75 8.42
N TYR A 263 -7.44 15.06 8.51
CA TYR A 263 -6.66 15.98 7.68
C TYR A 263 -5.16 15.75 7.86
N LEU A 264 -4.66 15.68 9.09
CA LEU A 264 -3.26 15.42 9.38
C LEU A 264 -2.80 14.04 8.89
N GLY A 265 -3.62 13.00 9.07
CA GLY A 265 -3.31 11.66 8.58
C GLY A 265 -3.20 11.60 7.05
N ILE A 266 -4.03 12.35 6.34
CA ILE A 266 -3.95 12.49 4.88
C ILE A 266 -2.72 13.31 4.48
N ALA A 267 -2.53 14.48 5.09
CA ALA A 267 -1.41 15.37 4.80
C ALA A 267 -0.06 14.67 5.06
N PHE A 268 0.09 13.98 6.18
CA PHE A 268 1.31 13.24 6.50
C PHE A 268 1.52 12.06 5.57
N ASN A 269 0.45 11.39 5.13
CA ASN A 269 0.59 10.35 4.11
C ASN A 269 1.05 10.90 2.76
N TYR A 270 0.74 12.16 2.42
CA TYR A 270 1.25 12.81 1.21
C TYR A 270 2.66 13.38 1.39
N MET A 271 2.97 13.94 2.56
CA MET A 271 4.26 14.59 2.84
C MET A 271 5.37 13.62 3.21
N PHE A 272 5.02 12.53 3.89
CA PHE A 272 5.94 11.53 4.43
C PHE A 272 5.59 10.14 3.90
N GLY A 273 4.32 9.72 3.98
CA GLY A 273 3.83 8.50 3.35
C GLY A 273 4.50 7.19 3.77
N TYR A 274 3.86 6.07 3.44
CA TYR A 274 4.50 4.76 3.61
C TYR A 274 5.35 4.35 2.41
N TYR A 275 5.22 5.08 1.31
CA TYR A 275 5.81 4.77 0.03
C TYR A 275 7.08 5.56 -0.26
N HIS A 276 7.57 6.31 0.72
CA HIS A 276 8.87 6.97 0.68
C HIS A 276 10.03 6.01 0.92
N GLU A 277 9.84 4.69 0.80
CA GLU A 277 10.83 3.63 1.07
C GLU A 277 12.18 3.80 0.38
N MET A 278 12.26 4.71 -0.59
CA MET A 278 13.45 5.04 -1.35
C MET A 278 14.21 6.26 -0.82
N LEU A 279 13.63 7.03 0.10
CA LEU A 279 14.29 8.15 0.76
C LEU A 279 15.12 7.67 1.95
N PRO A 280 16.25 8.32 2.30
CA PRO A 280 17.00 8.01 3.52
C PRO A 280 16.13 8.09 4.79
N THR A 281 15.16 9.00 4.79
CA THR A 281 14.22 9.24 5.88
C THR A 281 13.07 8.24 5.95
N TYR A 282 12.97 7.27 5.04
CA TYR A 282 11.72 6.50 4.82
C TYR A 282 11.15 5.85 6.07
N ARG A 283 12.01 5.35 6.96
CA ARG A 283 11.56 4.73 8.22
C ARG A 283 10.93 5.75 9.13
N THR A 284 11.54 6.93 9.23
CA THR A 284 11.02 8.04 10.02
C THR A 284 9.72 8.55 9.42
N ASP A 285 9.68 8.70 8.10
CA ASP A 285 8.51 9.18 7.35
C ASP A 285 7.31 8.22 7.49
N ALA A 286 7.55 6.93 7.28
CA ALA A 286 6.55 5.89 7.47
C ALA A 286 6.11 5.79 8.93
N LEU A 287 7.02 5.97 9.89
CA LEU A 287 6.69 5.95 11.33
C LEU A 287 5.82 7.15 11.73
N ILE A 288 6.16 8.36 11.27
CA ILE A 288 5.34 9.57 11.49
C ILE A 288 3.94 9.36 10.91
N THR A 289 3.86 8.82 9.70
CA THR A 289 2.59 8.51 9.04
C THR A 289 1.79 7.45 9.82
N LEU A 290 2.45 6.39 10.29
CA LEU A 290 1.84 5.35 11.11
C LEU A 290 1.27 5.92 12.41
N ILE A 291 2.03 6.77 13.11
CA ILE A 291 1.59 7.40 14.35
C ILE A 291 0.36 8.28 14.09
N ALA A 292 0.39 9.11 13.06
CA ALA A 292 -0.73 9.97 12.71
C ALA A 292 -2.00 9.19 12.35
N GLN A 293 -1.89 8.14 11.53
CA GLN A 293 -3.03 7.28 11.18
C GLN A 293 -3.52 6.44 12.36
N SER A 294 -2.62 6.00 13.25
CA SER A 294 -2.98 5.30 14.49
C SER A 294 -3.79 6.19 15.42
N ILE A 295 -3.35 7.44 15.63
CA ILE A 295 -4.10 8.44 16.41
C ILE A 295 -5.46 8.70 15.76
N ASN A 296 -5.50 8.89 14.45
CA ASN A 296 -6.75 9.09 13.72
C ASN A 296 -7.72 7.92 13.91
N CYS A 297 -7.27 6.68 13.80
CA CYS A 297 -8.11 5.51 14.05
C CYS A 297 -8.68 5.49 15.48
N LEU A 298 -7.86 5.77 16.49
CA LEU A 298 -8.29 5.79 17.89
C LEU A 298 -9.32 6.89 18.15
N VAL A 299 -9.09 8.09 17.62
CA VAL A 299 -10.00 9.23 17.71
C VAL A 299 -11.31 8.93 16.99
N PHE A 300 -11.25 8.45 15.76
CA PHE A 300 -12.43 8.12 14.96
C PHE A 300 -13.29 7.04 15.61
N VAL A 301 -12.70 5.94 16.09
CA VAL A 301 -13.45 4.88 16.78
C VAL A 301 -14.05 5.41 18.07
N THR A 302 -13.33 6.22 18.84
CA THR A 302 -13.86 6.84 20.07
C THR A 302 -15.03 7.78 19.77
N PHE A 303 -14.93 8.59 18.72
CA PHE A 303 -16.02 9.44 18.25
C PHE A 303 -17.27 8.62 17.91
N LEU A 304 -17.11 7.50 17.21
CA LEU A 304 -18.23 6.59 16.93
C LEU A 304 -18.81 6.01 18.22
N LEU A 305 -18.00 5.60 19.19
CA LEU A 305 -18.50 5.10 20.48
C LEU A 305 -19.33 6.17 21.21
N LEU A 306 -18.87 7.43 21.20
CA LEU A 306 -19.61 8.55 21.76
C LEU A 306 -20.95 8.76 21.04
N ILE A 307 -21.00 8.73 19.71
CA ILE A 307 -22.29 8.79 18.98
C ILE A 307 -23.22 7.65 19.43
N ASN A 308 -22.69 6.43 19.50
CA ASN A 308 -23.47 5.22 19.82
C ASN A 308 -23.94 5.17 21.30
N LEU A 309 -23.32 5.93 22.21
CA LEU A 309 -23.79 6.07 23.60
C LEU A 309 -25.17 6.72 23.66
N LYS A 310 -25.51 7.58 22.69
CA LYS A 310 -26.78 8.31 22.67
C LYS A 310 -27.71 7.85 21.56
N ILE A 311 -27.16 7.44 20.42
CA ILE A 311 -27.93 7.07 19.24
C ILE A 311 -27.90 5.55 19.06
N ALA A 312 -29.05 4.92 19.26
CA ALA A 312 -29.29 3.54 18.84
C ALA A 312 -29.55 3.52 17.33
N VAL A 313 -28.78 2.72 16.58
CA VAL A 313 -28.92 2.54 15.13
C VAL A 313 -29.19 1.08 14.80
N GLY A 314 -29.68 0.82 13.60
CA GLY A 314 -30.00 -0.52 13.12
C GLY A 314 -31.47 -0.69 12.78
N ASN A 315 -31.70 -1.32 11.63
CA ASN A 315 -33.01 -1.67 11.09
C ASN A 315 -32.94 -3.06 10.43
N GLY A 316 -34.08 -3.61 10.02
CA GLY A 316 -34.14 -4.96 9.45
C GLY A 316 -33.25 -5.17 8.23
N ALA A 317 -33.05 -4.13 7.40
CA ALA A 317 -32.15 -4.21 6.26
C ALA A 317 -30.69 -4.35 6.70
N LEU A 318 -30.22 -3.51 7.63
CA LEU A 318 -28.86 -3.61 8.18
C LEU A 318 -28.63 -4.92 8.94
N GLU A 319 -29.65 -5.44 9.62
CA GLU A 319 -29.55 -6.75 10.28
C GLU A 319 -29.34 -7.88 9.25
N TYR A 320 -30.07 -7.82 8.13
CA TYR A 320 -29.92 -8.76 7.03
C TYR A 320 -28.52 -8.66 6.41
N PHE A 321 -28.08 -7.45 6.04
CA PHE A 321 -26.74 -7.23 5.49
C PHE A 321 -25.64 -7.62 6.48
N GLY A 322 -25.83 -7.38 7.77
CA GLY A 322 -24.90 -7.74 8.83
C GLY A 322 -24.66 -9.25 8.95
N LYS A 323 -25.66 -10.08 8.63
CA LYS A 323 -25.49 -11.55 8.55
C LYS A 323 -24.62 -11.98 7.37
N LEU A 324 -24.61 -11.19 6.29
CA LEU A 324 -23.85 -11.44 5.06
C LEU A 324 -22.54 -10.63 4.98
N GLN A 325 -22.24 -9.78 5.96
CA GLN A 325 -21.16 -8.77 5.90
C GLN A 325 -19.81 -9.35 5.46
N LEU A 326 -19.45 -10.55 5.95
CA LEU A 326 -18.17 -11.17 5.64
C LEU A 326 -18.14 -11.67 4.19
N MET A 327 -19.25 -12.21 3.68
CA MET A 327 -19.34 -12.61 2.28
C MET A 327 -19.28 -11.40 1.35
N ILE A 328 -19.99 -10.32 1.70
CA ILE A 328 -19.96 -9.07 0.94
C ILE A 328 -18.52 -8.52 0.89
N PHE A 329 -17.85 -8.48 2.04
CA PHE A 329 -16.45 -8.07 2.12
C PHE A 329 -15.50 -8.97 1.31
N LEU A 330 -15.72 -10.27 1.23
CA LEU A 330 -14.82 -11.14 0.45
C LEU A 330 -15.06 -11.05 -1.05
N VAL A 331 -16.33 -10.91 -1.47
CA VAL A 331 -16.71 -10.99 -2.88
C VAL A 331 -16.52 -9.67 -3.62
N HIS A 332 -16.63 -8.51 -2.94
CA HIS A 332 -16.62 -7.22 -3.64
C HIS A 332 -15.32 -6.96 -4.42
N GLY A 333 -14.17 -7.41 -3.90
CA GLY A 333 -12.86 -7.24 -4.54
C GLY A 333 -12.83 -7.82 -5.95
N TYR A 334 -13.49 -8.96 -6.15
CA TYR A 334 -13.65 -9.61 -7.44
C TYR A 334 -14.38 -8.73 -8.46
N PHE A 335 -15.49 -8.10 -8.06
CA PHE A 335 -16.24 -7.21 -8.94
C PHE A 335 -15.52 -5.90 -9.23
N VAL A 336 -14.82 -5.35 -8.23
CA VAL A 336 -14.02 -4.14 -8.40
C VAL A 336 -12.86 -4.38 -9.36
N ARG A 337 -12.11 -5.48 -9.20
CA ARG A 337 -10.81 -5.68 -9.89
C ARG A 337 -10.86 -6.59 -11.11
N ILE A 338 -11.78 -7.54 -11.18
CA ILE A 338 -11.75 -8.58 -12.23
C ILE A 338 -12.90 -8.39 -13.22
N VAL A 339 -14.13 -8.22 -12.75
CA VAL A 339 -15.31 -8.19 -13.65
C VAL A 339 -15.44 -6.86 -14.38
N PHE A 340 -15.24 -5.73 -13.69
CA PHE A 340 -15.58 -4.42 -14.24
C PHE A 340 -14.40 -3.48 -14.50
N ASP A 341 -13.18 -3.84 -14.07
CA ASP A 341 -11.99 -2.97 -14.04
C ASP A 341 -11.55 -2.40 -15.42
N HIS A 342 -11.96 -3.05 -16.52
CA HIS A 342 -11.66 -2.61 -17.89
C HIS A 342 -12.92 -2.35 -18.73
N THR A 343 -14.09 -2.32 -18.09
CA THR A 343 -15.33 -2.07 -18.80
C THR A 343 -15.50 -0.57 -19.07
N LYS A 344 -15.92 -0.19 -20.28
CA LYS A 344 -16.22 1.21 -20.65
C LYS A 344 -17.57 1.67 -20.09
N ILE A 345 -17.84 1.38 -18.82
CA ILE A 345 -19.08 1.72 -18.12
C ILE A 345 -18.84 3.01 -17.33
N GLY A 346 -19.79 3.95 -17.38
CA GLY A 346 -19.68 5.18 -16.59
C GLY A 346 -19.64 4.92 -15.08
N HIS A 347 -18.87 5.72 -14.33
CA HIS A 347 -18.56 5.47 -12.91
C HIS A 347 -19.81 5.23 -12.04
N PHE A 348 -20.89 5.98 -12.26
CA PHE A 348 -22.14 5.80 -11.50
C PHE A 348 -22.73 4.39 -11.69
N LYS A 349 -22.83 3.93 -12.94
CA LYS A 349 -23.33 2.58 -13.26
C LYS A 349 -22.39 1.52 -12.70
N TRP A 350 -21.08 1.75 -12.77
CA TRP A 350 -20.10 0.83 -12.21
C TRP A 350 -20.26 0.65 -10.70
N TYR A 351 -20.37 1.74 -9.93
CA TYR A 351 -20.61 1.68 -8.49
C TYR A 351 -21.89 0.89 -8.19
N LEU A 352 -22.99 1.21 -8.89
CA LEU A 352 -24.27 0.52 -8.71
C LEU A 352 -24.17 -0.98 -8.99
N LEU A 353 -23.54 -1.38 -10.10
CA LEU A 353 -23.37 -2.78 -10.47
C LEU A 353 -22.50 -3.53 -9.45
N VAL A 354 -21.42 -2.92 -8.95
CA VAL A 354 -20.58 -3.56 -7.93
C VAL A 354 -21.37 -3.82 -6.65
N PHE A 355 -22.19 -2.87 -6.16
CA PHE A 355 -23.04 -3.11 -5.00
C PHE A 355 -24.08 -4.21 -5.25
N ILE A 356 -24.79 -4.16 -6.38
CA ILE A 356 -25.84 -5.14 -6.72
C ILE A 356 -25.23 -6.55 -6.87
N CYS A 357 -24.16 -6.70 -7.64
CA CYS A 357 -23.54 -7.99 -7.91
C CYS A 357 -22.86 -8.57 -6.66
N SER A 358 -22.15 -7.74 -5.88
CA SER A 358 -21.53 -8.19 -4.63
C SER A 358 -22.58 -8.73 -3.67
N TYR A 359 -23.72 -8.04 -3.56
CA TYR A 359 -24.83 -8.49 -2.74
C TYR A 359 -25.47 -9.78 -3.25
N ALA A 360 -25.84 -9.83 -4.54
CA ALA A 360 -26.53 -10.97 -5.12
C ALA A 360 -25.70 -12.26 -4.97
N VAL A 361 -24.40 -12.19 -5.26
CA VAL A 361 -23.50 -13.34 -5.07
C VAL A 361 -23.30 -13.68 -3.59
N SER A 362 -23.18 -12.68 -2.73
CA SER A 362 -23.05 -12.90 -1.28
C SER A 362 -24.26 -13.58 -0.66
N ALA A 363 -25.47 -13.32 -1.14
CA ALA A 363 -26.67 -14.00 -0.66
C ALA A 363 -26.63 -15.50 -0.98
N VAL A 364 -26.21 -15.87 -2.20
CA VAL A 364 -26.07 -17.27 -2.64
C VAL A 364 -24.93 -17.97 -1.90
N LEU A 365 -23.73 -17.38 -1.90
CA LEU A 365 -22.56 -17.97 -1.24
C LEU A 365 -22.70 -17.97 0.29
N GLY A 366 -23.44 -17.01 0.86
CA GLY A 366 -23.76 -16.97 2.28
C GLY A 366 -24.61 -18.16 2.73
N LEU A 367 -25.62 -18.52 1.93
CA LEU A 367 -26.42 -19.73 2.17
C LEU A 367 -25.57 -21.00 2.09
N LEU A 368 -24.76 -21.14 1.03
CA LEU A 368 -23.83 -22.26 0.88
C LEU A 368 -22.85 -22.36 2.06
N SER A 369 -22.25 -21.24 2.46
CA SER A 369 -21.34 -21.18 3.62
C SER A 369 -22.03 -21.62 4.91
N TYR A 370 -23.28 -21.19 5.14
CA TYR A 370 -24.08 -21.63 6.28
C TYR A 370 -24.31 -23.15 6.26
N LEU A 371 -24.71 -23.72 5.13
CA LEU A 371 -24.95 -25.16 4.98
C LEU A 371 -23.68 -25.98 5.20
N ILE A 372 -22.56 -25.56 4.61
CA ILE A 372 -21.25 -26.20 4.78
C ILE A 372 -20.83 -26.15 6.25
N ARG A 373 -20.95 -24.99 6.91
CA ARG A 373 -20.59 -24.84 8.33
C ARG A 373 -21.45 -25.70 9.24
N LYS A 374 -22.75 -25.79 8.97
CA LYS A 374 -23.67 -26.65 9.73
C LYS A 374 -23.22 -28.11 9.63
N LYS A 375 -23.05 -28.63 8.40
CA LYS A 375 -22.61 -30.00 8.15
C LYS A 375 -21.22 -30.29 8.74
N LEU A 376 -20.29 -29.35 8.63
CA LEU A 376 -18.96 -29.46 9.24
C LEU A 376 -19.05 -29.54 10.77
N THR A 377 -19.93 -28.75 11.38
CA THR A 377 -20.15 -28.79 12.83
C THR A 377 -20.72 -30.13 13.26
N ASP A 378 -21.70 -30.66 12.52
CA ASP A 378 -22.32 -31.96 12.80
C ASP A 378 -21.29 -33.09 12.71
N LEU A 379 -20.46 -33.09 11.65
CA LEU A 379 -19.35 -34.03 11.47
C LEU A 379 -18.30 -33.94 12.60
N LEU A 380 -17.87 -32.72 12.96
CA LEU A 380 -16.88 -32.50 14.02
C LEU A 380 -17.43 -32.77 15.43
N CYS A 381 -18.76 -32.83 15.61
CA CYS A 381 -19.39 -33.28 16.84
C CYS A 381 -19.54 -34.81 16.88
N ALA A 382 -19.67 -35.47 15.72
CA ALA A 382 -19.71 -36.93 15.61
C ALA A 382 -18.34 -37.60 15.80
N ILE A 383 -17.24 -36.88 15.55
CA ILE A 383 -15.88 -37.35 15.76
C ILE A 383 -15.41 -36.90 17.15
N ASP A 384 -14.98 -37.83 18.00
CA ASP A 384 -14.42 -37.53 19.33
C ASP A 384 -12.99 -36.98 19.21
N ILE A 385 -12.87 -35.72 18.76
CA ILE A 385 -11.60 -35.02 18.52
C ILE A 385 -10.88 -34.65 19.84
N LYS A 386 -11.43 -34.99 21.01
CA LYS A 386 -10.77 -34.78 22.32
C LYS A 386 -9.38 -35.44 22.41
N LYS A 387 -9.08 -36.43 21.55
CA LYS A 387 -7.78 -37.13 21.50
C LYS A 387 -6.65 -36.42 20.75
N PHE A 388 -6.93 -35.43 19.91
CA PHE A 388 -5.85 -34.64 19.28
C PHE A 388 -5.55 -33.42 20.16
N GLY A 389 -4.31 -33.31 20.63
CA GLY A 389 -3.82 -32.24 21.51
C GLY A 389 -3.93 -30.85 20.87
N GLY A 390 -5.14 -30.31 20.76
CA GLY A 390 -5.41 -29.01 20.13
C GLY A 390 -4.67 -27.86 20.80
N LYS A 391 -4.33 -28.00 22.08
CA LYS A 391 -3.42 -27.10 22.81
C LYS A 391 -2.01 -27.15 22.22
N THR A 392 -1.44 -28.34 22.00
CA THR A 392 -0.11 -28.53 21.41
C THR A 392 0.00 -27.92 20.02
N ILE A 393 -0.99 -28.15 19.14
CA ILE A 393 -0.99 -27.55 17.78
C ILE A 393 -1.09 -26.02 17.87
N THR A 394 -1.94 -25.49 18.74
CA THR A 394 -2.08 -24.04 18.95
C THR A 394 -0.77 -23.43 19.45
N TYR A 395 -0.05 -24.12 20.35
CA TYR A 395 1.24 -23.67 20.88
C TYR A 395 2.34 -23.73 19.82
N ILE A 396 2.38 -24.78 19.00
CA ILE A 396 3.32 -24.88 17.87
C ILE A 396 3.07 -23.75 16.87
N LEU A 397 1.81 -23.47 16.52
CA LEU A 397 1.47 -22.37 15.61
C LEU A 397 1.85 -21.01 16.18
N ALA A 398 1.57 -20.76 17.47
CA ALA A 398 1.95 -19.51 18.13
C ALA A 398 3.48 -19.37 18.23
N ALA A 399 4.20 -20.43 18.60
CA ALA A 399 5.67 -20.44 18.68
C ALA A 399 6.32 -20.26 17.31
N ALA A 400 5.80 -20.92 16.27
CA ALA A 400 6.27 -20.75 14.89
C ALA A 400 6.01 -19.33 14.38
N LEU A 401 4.87 -18.73 14.74
CA LEU A 401 4.55 -17.35 14.36
C LEU A 401 5.45 -16.35 15.06
N VAL A 402 5.67 -16.49 16.37
CA VAL A 402 6.63 -15.66 17.14
C VAL A 402 8.06 -15.87 16.63
N GLY A 403 8.47 -17.11 16.38
CA GLY A 403 9.78 -17.44 15.83
C GLY A 403 9.99 -16.87 14.42
N ALA A 404 8.97 -16.92 13.55
CA ALA A 404 9.00 -16.28 12.25
C ALA A 404 9.12 -14.76 12.37
N MET A 405 8.35 -14.12 13.25
CA MET A 405 8.44 -12.67 13.49
C MET A 405 9.85 -12.27 13.96
N ILE A 406 10.47 -13.01 14.89
CA ILE A 406 11.84 -12.75 15.36
C ILE A 406 12.87 -12.99 14.26
N PHE A 407 12.79 -14.13 13.56
CA PHE A 407 13.71 -14.48 12.47
C PHE A 407 13.66 -13.47 11.32
N PHE A 408 12.46 -13.06 10.90
CA PHE A 408 12.29 -12.10 9.82
C PHE A 408 12.51 -10.65 10.27
N ALA A 409 12.28 -10.28 11.54
CA ALA A 409 12.74 -9.00 12.09
C ALA A 409 14.27 -8.90 12.09
N GLY A 410 14.98 -9.99 12.39
CA GLY A 410 16.44 -10.09 12.17
C GLY A 410 16.84 -10.05 10.69
N LYS A 411 15.95 -10.48 9.80
CA LYS A 411 16.13 -10.44 8.34
C LYS A 411 15.75 -9.09 7.72
N ALA A 412 15.02 -8.22 8.41
CA ALA A 412 14.67 -6.85 8.00
C ALA A 412 15.90 -5.92 7.89
N ILE A 413 17.08 -6.46 8.19
CA ILE A 413 18.39 -6.08 7.62
C ILE A 413 18.45 -6.43 6.10
N ALA A 414 17.32 -6.47 5.40
CA ALA A 414 17.18 -6.92 4.00
C ALA A 414 17.52 -5.83 2.98
N ILE A 415 17.64 -4.57 3.39
CA ILE A 415 18.29 -3.53 2.57
C ILE A 415 19.72 -3.96 2.21
N SER A 416 20.37 -4.76 3.07
CA SER A 416 21.65 -5.39 2.70
C SER A 416 21.49 -6.28 1.49
N ARG A 417 20.48 -7.14 1.39
CA ARG A 417 20.42 -8.16 0.33
C ARG A 417 20.22 -7.60 -1.08
N TYR A 418 19.39 -6.56 -1.24
CA TYR A 418 19.20 -5.94 -2.57
C TYR A 418 20.45 -5.17 -2.98
N TYR A 419 21.04 -4.40 -2.07
CA TYR A 419 22.33 -3.74 -2.28
C TYR A 419 23.46 -4.75 -2.56
N ASP A 420 23.52 -5.86 -1.82
CA ASP A 420 24.54 -6.90 -2.00
C ASP A 420 24.36 -7.59 -3.37
N GLN A 421 23.12 -7.77 -3.84
CA GLN A 421 22.83 -8.28 -5.18
C GLN A 421 23.20 -7.27 -6.27
N GLU A 422 22.89 -5.97 -6.08
CA GLU A 422 23.27 -4.88 -6.98
C GLU A 422 24.79 -4.80 -7.13
N MET A 423 25.51 -4.75 -6.00
CA MET A 423 26.96 -4.71 -6.00
C MET A 423 27.55 -5.97 -6.63
N LYS A 424 26.92 -7.14 -6.48
CA LYS A 424 27.34 -8.36 -7.17
C LYS A 424 27.17 -8.25 -8.69
N VAL A 425 26.04 -7.72 -9.16
CA VAL A 425 25.79 -7.50 -10.60
C VAL A 425 26.78 -6.49 -11.16
N LEU A 426 27.00 -5.35 -10.46
CA LEU A 426 27.96 -4.34 -10.88
C LEU A 426 29.39 -4.88 -10.95
N ARG A 427 29.78 -5.80 -10.06
CA ARG A 427 31.10 -6.45 -10.09
C ARG A 427 31.29 -7.41 -11.27
N SER A 428 30.21 -7.94 -11.84
CA SER A 428 30.26 -8.90 -12.96
C SER A 428 29.75 -8.34 -14.29
N CYS A 429 29.36 -7.07 -14.35
CA CYS A 429 28.82 -6.45 -15.56
C CYS A 429 29.91 -6.17 -16.61
N SER A 430 29.53 -6.21 -17.88
CA SER A 430 30.36 -5.85 -19.03
C SER A 430 29.91 -4.50 -19.62
N GLU A 431 30.77 -3.88 -20.42
CA GLU A 431 30.41 -2.66 -21.16
C GLU A 431 29.22 -2.93 -22.09
N GLY A 432 28.24 -2.02 -22.09
CA GLY A 432 26.97 -2.18 -22.81
C GLY A 432 25.85 -2.87 -22.02
N ASP A 433 26.15 -3.52 -20.90
CA ASP A 433 25.10 -4.12 -20.04
C ASP A 433 24.17 -3.03 -19.48
N VAL A 434 22.90 -3.43 -19.26
CA VAL A 434 21.94 -2.61 -18.53
C VAL A 434 21.85 -3.11 -17.09
N VAL A 435 22.12 -2.21 -16.14
CA VAL A 435 22.08 -2.48 -14.70
C VAL A 435 21.11 -1.53 -14.01
N TYR A 436 20.71 -1.88 -12.79
CA TYR A 436 19.81 -1.07 -11.98
C TYR A 436 20.53 -0.48 -10.79
N PHE A 437 20.52 0.85 -10.64
CA PHE A 437 21.16 1.55 -9.53
C PHE A 437 20.39 2.80 -9.14
N GLY A 438 20.02 2.99 -7.89
CA GLY A 438 19.11 4.05 -7.48
C GLY A 438 17.69 3.94 -8.07
N ARG A 439 16.82 4.88 -7.69
CA ARG A 439 15.42 4.93 -8.11
C ARG A 439 14.95 6.34 -8.42
N PHE A 440 14.17 6.48 -9.48
CA PHE A 440 13.71 7.77 -9.97
C PHE A 440 12.34 7.64 -10.63
N ASP A 441 11.51 8.68 -10.56
CA ASP A 441 10.18 8.67 -11.16
C ASP A 441 10.32 8.74 -12.68
N THR A 442 9.86 7.70 -13.38
CA THR A 442 9.99 7.62 -14.84
C THR A 442 8.65 7.54 -15.56
N ASN A 443 7.55 7.23 -14.89
CA ASN A 443 6.24 7.02 -15.55
C ASN A 443 5.08 7.83 -14.94
N GLY A 444 5.29 8.58 -13.84
CA GLY A 444 4.29 9.44 -13.21
C GLY A 444 3.07 8.75 -12.61
N SER A 445 2.97 7.42 -12.72
CA SER A 445 1.92 6.62 -12.09
C SER A 445 2.26 6.31 -10.62
N ARG A 446 3.55 6.32 -10.28
CA ARG A 446 4.09 6.05 -8.94
C ARG A 446 5.30 6.96 -8.68
N LEU A 447 5.20 7.84 -7.68
CA LEU A 447 6.31 8.71 -7.26
C LEU A 447 7.58 7.88 -6.95
N GLY A 448 8.60 7.97 -7.80
CA GLY A 448 9.99 7.60 -7.52
C GLY A 448 10.26 6.12 -7.21
N ARG A 449 9.40 5.19 -7.62
CA ARG A 449 9.54 3.77 -7.24
C ARG A 449 10.27 2.91 -8.26
N GLU A 450 10.42 3.38 -9.49
CA GLU A 450 11.06 2.61 -10.55
C GLU A 450 12.56 2.51 -10.31
N ARG A 451 13.09 1.32 -10.57
CA ARG A 451 14.54 1.10 -10.60
C ARG A 451 15.10 1.85 -11.80
N LEU A 452 16.05 2.73 -11.55
CA LEU A 452 16.65 3.50 -12.64
C LEU A 452 17.58 2.59 -13.43
N GLU A 453 17.35 2.53 -14.75
CA GLU A 453 18.17 1.76 -15.69
C GLU A 453 19.40 2.58 -16.10
N TRP A 454 20.56 1.94 -16.02
CA TRP A 454 21.84 2.51 -16.43
C TRP A 454 22.52 1.60 -17.45
N ILE A 455 23.15 2.21 -18.44
CA ILE A 455 24.07 1.57 -19.37
C ILE A 455 25.46 1.63 -18.75
N VAL A 456 26.13 0.48 -18.70
CA VAL A 456 27.54 0.39 -18.29
C VAL A 456 28.42 0.92 -19.41
N LEU A 457 29.04 2.08 -19.21
CA LEU A 457 29.94 2.68 -20.19
C LEU A 457 31.37 2.15 -20.08
N GLN A 458 31.80 1.83 -18.86
CA GLN A 458 33.15 1.34 -18.58
C GLN A 458 33.16 0.54 -17.28
N ASN A 459 33.90 -0.57 -17.24
CA ASN A 459 34.18 -1.33 -16.02
C ASN A 459 35.68 -1.63 -15.92
N ASP A 460 36.38 -1.03 -14.95
CA ASP A 460 37.82 -1.24 -14.74
C ASP A 460 38.15 -2.32 -13.68
N GLY A 461 37.12 -3.05 -13.21
CA GLY A 461 37.22 -4.08 -12.17
C GLY A 461 37.23 -3.53 -10.73
N LYS A 462 37.41 -2.22 -10.55
CA LYS A 462 37.27 -1.53 -9.25
C LYS A 462 36.18 -0.48 -9.26
N ARG A 463 35.86 0.07 -10.42
CA ARG A 463 34.89 1.14 -10.61
C ARG A 463 34.11 0.91 -11.89
N VAL A 464 32.85 1.36 -11.86
CA VAL A 464 31.95 1.27 -13.01
C VAL A 464 31.44 2.67 -13.34
N CYS A 465 31.52 3.05 -14.62
CA CYS A 465 30.91 4.25 -15.16
C CYS A 465 29.52 3.91 -15.68
N LEU A 466 28.50 4.59 -15.16
CA LEU A 466 27.10 4.33 -15.47
C LEU A 466 26.47 5.58 -16.09
N LEU A 467 25.76 5.42 -17.20
CA LEU A 467 24.95 6.45 -17.83
C LEU A 467 23.49 6.06 -17.80
N THR A 468 22.60 6.95 -17.38
CA THR A 468 21.15 6.70 -17.44
C THR A 468 20.74 6.27 -18.84
N LYS A 469 20.00 5.17 -18.93
CA LYS A 469 19.56 4.59 -20.21
C LYS A 469 18.60 5.54 -20.94
N GLN A 470 17.75 6.21 -20.17
CA GLN A 470 16.76 7.16 -20.66
C GLN A 470 17.05 8.58 -20.17
N GLY A 471 16.47 9.57 -20.84
CA GLY A 471 16.49 10.97 -20.40
C GLY A 471 15.46 11.13 -19.30
N ILE A 472 15.92 11.38 -18.08
CA ILE A 472 15.08 11.27 -16.88
C ILE A 472 14.38 12.57 -16.53
N ALA A 473 14.90 13.72 -16.99
CA ALA A 473 14.32 15.03 -16.71
C ALA A 473 14.52 15.99 -17.89
N SER A 474 13.81 17.11 -17.85
CA SER A 474 13.95 18.22 -18.78
C SER A 474 14.60 19.43 -18.10
N GLY A 475 15.36 20.22 -18.86
CA GLY A 475 15.88 21.50 -18.38
C GLY A 475 16.60 22.34 -19.42
N TYR A 476 17.04 23.50 -18.96
CA TYR A 476 18.05 24.36 -19.60
C TYR A 476 19.41 24.11 -18.94
N LEU A 477 20.50 24.45 -19.62
CA LEU A 477 21.82 24.45 -19.00
C LEU A 477 21.93 25.59 -17.96
N ASN A 478 21.46 26.79 -18.32
CA ASN A 478 21.47 27.99 -17.48
C ASN A 478 20.23 28.84 -17.75
N GLN A 479 19.56 29.37 -16.73
CA GLN A 479 18.28 30.08 -16.89
C GLN A 479 18.43 31.37 -17.70
N LYS A 480 19.58 32.03 -17.58
CA LYS A 480 19.89 33.29 -18.25
C LYS A 480 20.67 33.07 -19.54
N TYR A 481 20.38 33.92 -20.53
CA TYR A 481 21.15 34.01 -21.77
C TYR A 481 22.44 34.81 -21.51
N GLU A 482 23.49 34.11 -21.09
CA GLU A 482 24.80 34.69 -20.80
C GLU A 482 25.90 33.65 -20.96
N GLU A 483 27.16 34.10 -21.02
CA GLU A 483 28.29 33.19 -21.02
C GLU A 483 28.45 32.52 -19.65
N VAL A 484 28.33 31.20 -19.62
CA VAL A 484 28.40 30.39 -18.40
C VAL A 484 29.32 29.20 -18.61
N SER A 485 30.04 28.79 -17.57
CA SER A 485 30.81 27.55 -17.58
C SER A 485 29.99 26.41 -17.00
N TRP A 486 30.42 25.16 -17.21
CA TRP A 486 29.72 24.01 -16.62
C TRP A 486 29.59 24.15 -15.09
N GLU A 487 30.65 24.59 -14.41
CA GLU A 487 30.70 24.70 -12.94
C GLU A 487 29.70 25.72 -12.40
N GLY A 488 29.52 26.80 -13.14
CA GLY A 488 28.63 27.91 -12.81
C GLY A 488 27.20 27.72 -13.32
N SER A 489 26.90 26.63 -14.02
CA SER A 489 25.59 26.41 -14.64
C SER A 489 24.52 25.99 -13.63
N ASP A 490 23.29 26.46 -13.83
CA ASP A 490 22.12 26.04 -13.04
C ASP A 490 21.87 24.54 -13.14
N LEU A 491 22.13 23.93 -14.30
CA LEU A 491 21.92 22.50 -14.51
C LEU A 491 22.85 21.66 -13.62
N ARG A 492 24.12 22.04 -13.49
CA ARG A 492 25.05 21.35 -12.59
C ARG A 492 24.60 21.46 -11.13
N GLN A 493 24.15 22.64 -10.71
CA GLN A 493 23.63 22.86 -9.36
C GLN A 493 22.39 22.00 -9.11
N ARG A 494 21.46 21.94 -10.08
CA ARG A 494 20.26 21.11 -10.00
C ARG A 494 20.58 19.61 -9.95
N LEU A 495 21.49 19.13 -10.80
CA LEU A 495 21.94 17.73 -10.81
C LEU A 495 22.57 17.28 -9.49
N ASN A 496 23.13 18.20 -8.71
CA ASN A 496 23.74 17.91 -7.42
C ASN A 496 22.89 18.43 -6.24
N SER A 497 21.62 18.78 -6.52
CA SER A 497 20.65 19.14 -5.50
C SER A 497 19.99 17.89 -4.91
N GLU A 498 19.18 18.09 -3.87
CA GLU A 498 18.41 17.04 -3.22
C GLU A 498 17.50 16.27 -4.20
N GLU A 499 17.03 16.92 -5.28
CA GLU A 499 16.17 16.33 -6.33
C GLU A 499 16.82 15.10 -6.99
N PHE A 500 18.11 15.18 -7.33
CA PHE A 500 18.84 14.13 -8.07
C PHE A 500 19.73 13.28 -7.17
N THR A 501 20.17 13.79 -6.02
CA THR A 501 20.99 13.03 -5.08
C THR A 501 20.16 12.04 -4.25
N LYS A 502 18.88 12.34 -3.98
CA LYS A 502 17.93 11.41 -3.34
C LYS A 502 17.57 10.18 -4.18
N ILE A 503 18.05 10.10 -5.43
CA ILE A 503 17.91 8.91 -6.28
C ILE A 503 18.57 7.68 -5.64
N PHE A 504 19.62 7.90 -4.84
CA PHE A 504 20.43 6.85 -4.25
C PHE A 504 20.14 6.71 -2.76
N ASN A 505 20.03 5.47 -2.28
CA ASN A 505 19.98 5.21 -0.85
C ASN A 505 21.36 5.43 -0.20
N GLU A 506 21.43 5.47 1.14
CA GLU A 506 22.68 5.76 1.87
C GLU A 506 23.85 4.85 1.50
N LYS A 507 23.60 3.55 1.24
CA LYS A 507 24.65 2.60 0.85
C LYS A 507 25.11 2.81 -0.59
N GLU A 508 24.18 3.07 -1.50
CA GLU A 508 24.50 3.38 -2.90
C GLU A 508 25.27 4.70 -3.01
N LEU A 509 24.81 5.74 -2.32
CA LEU A 509 25.45 7.05 -2.31
C LEU A 509 26.87 6.98 -1.76
N ALA A 510 27.10 6.19 -0.71
CA ALA A 510 28.44 5.95 -0.16
C ALA A 510 29.41 5.24 -1.12
N ARG A 511 28.89 4.63 -2.20
CA ARG A 511 29.70 4.02 -3.27
C ARG A 511 29.87 4.93 -4.48
N ILE A 512 29.14 6.03 -4.58
CA ILE A 512 29.32 6.97 -5.70
C ILE A 512 30.61 7.77 -5.48
N ILE A 513 31.45 7.77 -6.51
CA ILE A 513 32.72 8.47 -6.52
C ILE A 513 32.47 9.91 -6.95
N GLU A 514 32.63 10.83 -6.01
CA GLU A 514 32.55 12.25 -6.28
C GLU A 514 33.72 12.71 -7.17
N ARG A 515 33.44 13.38 -8.28
CA ARG A 515 34.45 13.88 -9.22
C ARG A 515 34.31 15.39 -9.38
N LYS A 516 35.35 16.15 -9.01
CA LYS A 516 35.36 17.62 -9.09
C LYS A 516 34.18 18.28 -8.35
N GLY A 517 33.79 17.74 -7.19
CA GLY A 517 32.67 18.30 -6.42
C GLY A 517 31.29 17.84 -6.90
N GLU A 518 31.18 16.79 -7.71
CA GLU A 518 29.93 16.34 -8.34
C GLU A 518 29.68 14.85 -8.05
N VAL A 519 28.48 14.55 -7.54
CA VAL A 519 27.93 13.19 -7.41
C VAL A 519 27.33 12.74 -8.74
N LEU A 520 26.56 13.62 -9.39
CA LEU A 520 26.01 13.42 -10.73
C LEU A 520 26.60 14.45 -11.69
N SER A 521 27.03 13.99 -12.87
CA SER A 521 27.57 14.82 -13.94
C SER A 521 26.88 14.51 -15.27
N LEU A 522 27.35 15.12 -16.36
CA LEU A 522 27.02 14.76 -17.74
C LEU A 522 28.29 14.31 -18.47
N LEU A 523 28.13 13.61 -19.60
CA LEU A 523 29.25 13.32 -20.50
C LEU A 523 29.72 14.59 -21.19
N SER A 524 31.02 14.71 -21.45
CA SER A 524 31.54 15.69 -22.43
C SER A 524 31.34 15.19 -23.86
N ALA A 525 31.55 16.08 -24.84
CA ALA A 525 31.57 15.71 -26.26
C ALA A 525 32.57 14.59 -26.57
N ASP A 526 33.79 14.69 -26.03
CA ASP A 526 34.83 13.67 -26.22
C ASP A 526 34.46 12.33 -25.57
N GLU A 527 33.82 12.36 -24.39
CA GLU A 527 33.34 11.16 -23.72
C GLU A 527 32.21 10.50 -24.51
N ALA A 528 31.23 11.28 -25.00
CA ALA A 528 30.14 10.78 -25.83
C ALA A 528 30.62 10.22 -27.18
N ALA A 529 31.63 10.82 -27.80
CA ALA A 529 32.24 10.30 -29.02
C ALA A 529 33.03 9.00 -28.77
N ARG A 530 33.61 8.84 -27.59
CA ARG A 530 34.43 7.68 -27.22
C ARG A 530 33.59 6.47 -26.81
N TYR A 531 32.55 6.68 -26.02
CA TYR A 531 31.73 5.59 -25.47
C TYR A 531 30.72 5.03 -26.48
N PHE A 532 30.36 5.81 -27.52
CA PHE A 532 29.37 5.40 -28.50
C PHE A 532 29.98 5.33 -29.89
N ALA A 533 29.94 4.15 -30.50
CA ALA A 533 30.57 3.89 -31.80
C ALA A 533 29.87 4.63 -32.94
N THR A 534 28.54 4.78 -32.88
CA THR A 534 27.75 5.41 -33.93
C THR A 534 26.86 6.54 -33.39
N ASP A 535 26.37 7.40 -34.31
CA ASP A 535 25.34 8.38 -33.96
C ASP A 535 24.10 7.68 -33.40
N HIS A 536 23.70 6.55 -34.00
CA HIS A 536 22.53 5.79 -33.56
C HIS A 536 22.62 5.36 -32.09
N ASP A 537 23.80 4.94 -31.63
CA ASP A 537 24.00 4.51 -30.24
C ASP A 537 23.86 5.68 -29.23
N ARG A 538 24.01 6.93 -29.69
CA ARG A 538 23.85 8.14 -28.88
C ARG A 538 22.40 8.64 -28.78
N GLU A 539 21.49 8.10 -29.60
CA GLU A 539 20.07 8.36 -29.46
C GLU A 539 19.56 7.94 -28.07
N LEU A 540 18.54 8.62 -27.57
CA LEU A 540 17.91 8.27 -26.29
C LEU A 540 16.39 8.19 -26.41
N SER A 541 15.79 7.44 -25.49
CA SER A 541 14.36 7.52 -25.20
C SER A 541 14.13 8.32 -23.92
N ILE A 542 13.08 9.15 -23.87
CA ILE A 542 12.73 9.93 -22.68
C ILE A 542 11.70 9.23 -21.80
N THR A 543 11.72 9.54 -20.50
CA THR A 543 10.72 9.09 -19.52
C THR A 543 9.43 9.91 -19.65
N ASP A 544 8.30 9.39 -19.18
CA ASP A 544 7.03 10.14 -19.20
C ASP A 544 7.09 11.37 -18.28
N ILE A 545 7.87 11.28 -17.20
CA ILE A 545 8.15 12.43 -16.31
C ILE A 545 8.97 13.51 -17.02
N ALA A 546 9.99 13.14 -17.79
CA ALA A 546 10.76 14.10 -18.56
C ALA A 546 9.86 14.80 -19.59
N GLU A 547 9.02 14.06 -20.30
CA GLU A 547 8.02 14.60 -21.23
C GLU A 547 7.05 15.56 -20.52
N ALA A 548 6.45 15.13 -19.41
CA ALA A 548 5.54 15.96 -18.61
C ALA A 548 6.24 17.22 -18.06
N GLY A 549 7.54 17.13 -17.78
CA GLY A 549 8.42 18.23 -17.40
C GLY A 549 8.83 19.15 -18.56
N GLY A 550 8.26 18.94 -19.76
CA GLY A 550 8.49 19.79 -20.93
C GLY A 550 9.75 19.44 -21.72
N CYS A 551 10.23 18.19 -21.64
CA CYS A 551 11.30 17.73 -22.52
C CYS A 551 10.82 17.79 -23.97
N ASN A 552 11.68 18.25 -24.87
CA ASN A 552 11.37 18.25 -26.29
C ASN A 552 11.27 16.81 -26.77
N VAL A 553 10.15 16.43 -27.40
CA VAL A 553 9.95 15.08 -27.91
C VAL A 553 9.78 15.15 -29.42
N ASN A 554 10.69 14.50 -30.14
CA ASN A 554 10.49 14.22 -31.55
C ASN A 554 10.02 12.78 -31.71
N VAL A 555 8.88 12.63 -32.38
CA VAL A 555 8.21 11.33 -32.60
C VAL A 555 8.88 10.51 -33.71
N LEU A 556 9.87 11.09 -34.43
CA LEU A 556 10.47 10.48 -35.62
C LEU A 556 12.01 10.63 -35.59
N SER A 557 12.72 9.68 -34.97
CA SER A 557 14.16 9.48 -35.26
C SER A 557 14.29 8.95 -36.70
N LYS A 558 15.29 9.43 -37.47
CA LYS A 558 15.51 8.96 -38.86
C LYS A 558 15.76 7.46 -38.96
N ALA A 559 16.31 6.83 -37.91
CA ALA A 559 16.60 5.40 -37.89
C ALA A 559 15.37 4.52 -37.56
N ASN A 560 14.43 5.03 -36.76
CA ASN A 560 13.29 4.29 -36.22
C ASN A 560 11.93 4.69 -36.84
N ASN A 561 11.96 5.51 -37.90
CA ASN A 561 10.76 6.07 -38.55
C ASN A 561 9.83 5.02 -39.19
N TRP A 562 10.28 3.77 -39.34
CA TRP A 562 9.61 2.73 -40.13
C TRP A 562 8.88 1.65 -39.31
N ASP A 563 9.04 1.58 -37.98
CA ASP A 563 8.49 0.49 -37.18
C ASP A 563 7.15 0.81 -36.47
N ASN A 564 6.72 2.07 -36.53
CA ASN A 564 5.45 2.57 -35.98
C ASN A 564 5.23 2.25 -34.48
N LYS A 565 6.30 2.00 -33.70
CA LYS A 565 6.22 1.62 -32.27
C LYS A 565 6.23 2.80 -31.29
N GLY A 566 6.26 4.03 -31.78
CA GLY A 566 6.11 5.23 -30.93
C GLY A 566 7.35 5.59 -30.10
N TYR A 567 8.56 5.35 -30.60
CA TYR A 567 9.80 5.77 -29.94
C TYR A 567 9.86 7.30 -29.83
N ARG A 568 9.88 7.80 -28.58
CA ARG A 568 10.00 9.22 -28.23
C ARG A 568 11.48 9.56 -28.04
N SER A 569 12.11 10.20 -29.02
CA SER A 569 13.51 10.62 -28.93
C SER A 569 13.65 12.13 -28.68
N SER A 570 14.78 12.53 -28.11
CA SER A 570 15.10 13.92 -27.79
C SER A 570 16.59 14.20 -27.97
N TRP A 571 16.94 15.48 -28.02
CA TRP A 571 18.32 15.94 -27.90
C TRP A 571 18.66 16.10 -26.42
N TRP A 572 19.91 15.83 -26.04
CA TRP A 572 20.35 15.86 -24.65
C TRP A 572 21.63 16.66 -24.44
N TRP A 573 21.74 17.24 -23.24
CA TRP A 573 22.86 18.08 -22.86
C TRP A 573 24.13 17.28 -22.63
N LEU A 574 25.25 17.82 -23.10
CA LEU A 574 26.59 17.41 -22.72
C LEU A 574 27.22 18.53 -21.87
N LYS A 575 28.16 18.19 -20.99
CA LYS A 575 28.88 19.22 -20.24
C LYS A 575 29.93 19.92 -21.12
N GLY A 576 30.04 21.23 -20.93
CA GLY A 576 31.14 22.02 -21.50
C GLY A 576 32.47 21.77 -20.80
N ASP A 577 33.54 22.26 -21.41
CA ASP A 577 34.89 22.18 -20.84
C ASP A 577 35.00 22.93 -19.51
N PHE A 578 35.77 22.35 -18.60
CA PHE A 578 35.88 22.89 -17.26
C PHE A 578 36.53 24.29 -17.27
N GLY A 579 35.89 25.27 -16.63
CA GLY A 579 36.37 26.65 -16.55
C GLY A 579 36.23 27.49 -17.82
N LYS A 580 35.72 26.93 -18.94
CA LYS A 580 35.42 27.71 -20.15
C LYS A 580 33.98 28.21 -20.10
N LYS A 581 33.80 29.52 -20.31
CA LYS A 581 32.46 30.12 -20.45
C LYS A 581 32.06 30.16 -21.91
N ALA A 582 30.80 29.88 -22.20
CA ALA A 582 30.23 30.00 -23.53
C ALA A 582 28.74 30.33 -23.46
N ILE A 583 28.22 30.93 -24.53
CA ILE A 583 26.78 31.22 -24.68
C ILE A 583 25.98 30.05 -25.27
N THR A 584 26.69 29.03 -25.75
CA THR A 584 26.17 27.75 -26.25
C THR A 584 26.83 26.59 -25.50
N SER A 585 26.20 25.42 -25.49
CA SER A 585 26.77 24.21 -24.89
C SER A 585 26.67 23.01 -25.83
N PRO A 586 27.61 22.05 -25.75
CA PRO A 586 27.54 20.86 -26.56
C PRO A 586 26.28 20.04 -26.26
N ILE A 587 25.72 19.44 -27.29
CA ILE A 587 24.58 18.53 -27.19
C ILE A 587 24.79 17.32 -28.08
N VAL A 588 24.01 16.28 -27.81
CA VAL A 588 23.69 15.26 -28.81
C VAL A 588 22.33 15.60 -29.39
N THR A 589 22.24 15.70 -30.72
CA THR A 589 20.99 15.98 -31.43
C THR A 589 20.04 14.78 -31.38
N VAL A 590 18.82 14.97 -31.87
CA VAL A 590 17.82 13.89 -31.95
C VAL A 590 18.22 12.74 -32.87
N ASP A 591 19.16 13.00 -33.79
CA ASP A 591 19.73 12.00 -34.69
C ASP A 591 21.07 11.44 -34.17
N GLY A 592 21.43 11.72 -32.90
CA GLY A 592 22.63 11.18 -32.27
C GLY A 592 23.95 11.90 -32.60
N GLN A 593 23.90 12.97 -33.41
CA GLN A 593 25.09 13.74 -33.78
C GLN A 593 25.54 14.65 -32.63
N ILE A 594 26.85 14.76 -32.42
CA ILE A 594 27.41 15.70 -31.45
C ILE A 594 27.52 17.08 -32.10
N SER A 595 26.93 18.09 -31.48
CA SER A 595 26.95 19.47 -31.95
C SER A 595 27.44 20.40 -30.84
N MET A 596 28.49 21.17 -31.12
CA MET A 596 29.18 21.99 -30.12
C MET A 596 28.52 23.35 -29.87
N THR A 597 27.71 23.84 -30.82
CA THR A 597 27.25 25.25 -30.84
C THR A 597 25.77 25.42 -31.19
N GLU A 598 25.01 24.35 -31.42
CA GLU A 598 23.62 24.45 -31.91
C GLU A 598 22.61 24.94 -30.86
N ARG A 599 22.89 24.76 -29.57
CA ARG A 599 21.97 25.12 -28.49
C ARG A 599 22.58 26.17 -27.56
N TYR A 600 21.86 27.29 -27.43
CA TYR A 600 22.12 28.30 -26.42
C TYR A 600 21.83 27.76 -25.02
N VAL A 601 22.61 28.20 -24.03
CA VAL A 601 22.55 27.66 -22.67
C VAL A 601 21.19 27.81 -21.99
N ASN A 602 20.40 28.82 -22.37
CA ASN A 602 19.06 29.06 -21.85
C ASN A 602 17.93 28.37 -22.61
N LYS A 603 18.23 27.54 -23.61
CA LYS A 603 17.20 26.84 -24.36
C LYS A 603 16.52 25.82 -23.45
N PRO A 604 15.19 25.91 -23.21
CA PRO A 604 14.48 24.91 -22.42
C PRO A 604 14.25 23.63 -23.25
N GLY A 605 13.89 22.56 -22.55
CA GLY A 605 13.43 21.32 -23.17
C GLY A 605 14.54 20.34 -23.56
N GLY A 606 15.78 20.55 -23.12
CA GLY A 606 16.85 19.58 -23.32
C GLY A 606 16.73 18.42 -22.35
N ALA A 607 16.89 17.20 -22.84
CA ALA A 607 16.89 16.01 -21.98
C ALA A 607 18.15 15.99 -21.11
N ILE A 608 17.96 15.61 -19.85
CA ILE A 608 19.01 15.43 -18.85
C ILE A 608 19.30 13.94 -18.74
N ARG A 609 20.55 13.55 -19.03
CA ARG A 609 21.03 12.16 -19.02
C ARG A 609 22.27 12.02 -18.13
N PRO A 610 22.08 11.83 -16.81
CA PRO A 610 23.20 11.81 -15.86
C PRO A 610 24.16 10.65 -16.06
N VAL A 611 25.43 10.91 -15.71
CA VAL A 611 26.51 9.92 -15.58
C VAL A 611 27.03 9.91 -14.13
N ILE A 612 27.33 8.73 -13.60
CA ILE A 612 27.93 8.51 -12.28
C ILE A 612 29.09 7.51 -12.37
N TRP A 613 29.97 7.55 -11.36
CA TRP A 613 31.00 6.54 -11.14
C TRP A 613 30.73 5.83 -9.82
N VAL A 614 30.73 4.50 -9.82
CA VAL A 614 30.46 3.69 -8.64
C VAL A 614 31.70 2.87 -8.28
N ASP A 615 32.14 2.94 -7.03
CA ASP A 615 33.15 2.07 -6.46
C ASP A 615 32.56 0.68 -6.18
N ILE A 616 33.10 -0.34 -6.84
CA ILE A 616 32.66 -1.73 -6.73
C ILE A 616 33.65 -2.60 -5.97
N SER A 617 34.70 -2.02 -5.35
CA SER A 617 35.65 -2.76 -4.54
C SER A 617 34.95 -3.50 -3.39
N ASN A 618 35.53 -4.63 -2.99
CA ASN A 618 35.05 -5.40 -1.85
C ASN A 618 35.16 -4.62 -0.54
#